data_AF-A0A7C5UFU1-F1
#
_entry.id   AF-A0A7C5UFU1-F1
#
_cell.length_a   1.000
_cell.length_b   1.000
_cell.length_c   1.000
_cell.angle_alpha   90.00
_cell.angle_beta   90.00
_cell.angle_gamma   90.00
#
_symmetry.space_group_name_H-M   'P 1'
#
loop_
_entity.id
_entity.type
_entity.pdbx_description
1 polymer ?
#
loop_
_entity_poly.entity_id
_entity_poly.type
_entity_poly.pdbx_seq_one_letter_code
_entity_poly.pdbx_strand_id
1 'polypeptide(L)'
;MPVFRYKARGANGKIQFGVELASSREEALKMLKEKGLLIIELSEQKEHPMASVISWANEAFNIFRPKANHYAIFFRSLSTALSAGMTSYEALDMLSTSAPHRSLKKVAMEGKQIAVRGISLSDLFRRYRHIFPQFVLSLTEAGEESGRLDHV
;
A
#
# COMPACT_ATOMS: atom_id res chain seq x y z
N MET A 1 -29.22 0.65 -11.88
CA MET A 1 -28.89 0.06 -10.57
C MET A 1 -28.01 1.07 -9.83
N PRO A 2 -28.44 1.59 -8.67
CA PRO A 2 -27.63 2.50 -7.87
C PRO A 2 -26.39 1.80 -7.27
N VAL A 3 -25.37 2.60 -6.96
CA VAL A 3 -24.15 2.13 -6.32
C VAL A 3 -24.11 2.66 -4.89
N PHE A 4 -23.93 1.77 -3.92
CA PHE A 4 -23.85 2.13 -2.51
C PHE A 4 -22.40 2.09 -2.04
N ARG A 5 -21.88 3.24 -1.61
CA ARG A 5 -20.59 3.33 -0.93
C ARG A 5 -20.76 2.90 0.51
N TYR A 6 -19.90 2.00 0.99
CA TYR A 6 -19.92 1.57 2.39
C TYR A 6 -18.54 1.63 3.04
N LYS A 7 -18.55 1.95 4.35
CA LYS A 7 -17.44 1.74 5.28
C LYS A 7 -17.91 0.69 6.27
N ALA A 8 -17.21 -0.44 6.34
CA ALA A 8 -17.59 -1.53 7.22
C ALA A 8 -16.39 -2.13 7.94
N ARG A 9 -16.63 -2.74 9.09
CA ARG A 9 -15.63 -3.48 9.85
C ARG A 9 -15.78 -4.96 9.54
N GLY A 10 -14.70 -5.60 9.09
CA GLY A 10 -14.66 -7.05 8.93
C GLY A 10 -14.59 -7.79 10.25
N ALA A 11 -14.85 -9.10 10.21
CA ALA A 11 -14.68 -10.01 11.35
C ALA A 11 -13.27 -9.98 11.96
N ASN A 12 -12.25 -9.64 11.17
CA ASN A 12 -10.87 -9.45 11.60
C ASN A 12 -10.58 -8.08 12.25
N GLY A 13 -11.62 -7.28 12.54
CA GLY A 13 -11.51 -5.93 13.11
C GLY A 13 -11.01 -4.86 12.14
N LYS A 14 -10.63 -5.20 10.91
CA LYS A 14 -10.11 -4.23 9.93
C LYS A 14 -11.27 -3.46 9.30
N ILE A 15 -11.05 -2.16 9.11
CA ILE A 15 -11.96 -1.31 8.35
C ILE A 15 -11.75 -1.58 6.86
N GLN A 16 -12.86 -1.79 6.17
CA GLN A 16 -12.97 -2.07 4.74
C GLN A 16 -13.85 -1.00 4.11
N PHE A 17 -13.44 -0.54 2.95
CA PHE A 17 -14.21 0.38 2.12
C PHE A 17 -14.57 -0.36 0.84
N GLY A 18 -15.79 -0.18 0.38
CA GLY A 18 -16.24 -0.83 -0.84
C GLY A 18 -17.46 -0.15 -1.44
N VAL A 19 -17.83 -0.66 -2.61
CA VAL A 19 -19.07 -0.32 -3.29
C VAL A 19 -19.87 -1.59 -3.50
N GLU A 20 -21.16 -1.52 -3.25
CA GLU A 20 -22.09 -2.61 -3.53
C GLU A 20 -23.10 -2.13 -4.57
N LEU A 21 -23.26 -2.90 -5.63
CA LEU A 21 -24.34 -2.71 -6.60
C LEU A 21 -25.59 -3.34 -6.00
N ALA A 22 -26.60 -2.51 -5.74
CA ALA A 22 -27.87 -2.99 -5.20
C ALA A 22 -29.01 -2.18 -5.82
N SER A 23 -30.20 -2.78 -5.91
CA SER A 23 -31.40 -2.08 -6.35
C SER A 23 -31.96 -1.14 -5.28
N SER A 24 -31.65 -1.39 -3.99
CA SER A 24 -32.06 -0.56 -2.87
C SER A 24 -31.06 -0.58 -1.71
N ARG A 25 -31.18 0.39 -0.79
CA ARG A 25 -30.37 0.46 0.44
C ARG A 25 -30.54 -0.79 1.31
N GLU A 26 -31.75 -1.34 1.36
CA GLU A 26 -32.08 -2.54 2.13
C GLU A 26 -31.40 -3.78 1.56
N GLU A 27 -31.38 -3.90 0.23
CA GLU A 27 -30.67 -4.98 -0.45
C GLU A 27 -29.15 -4.86 -0.24
N ALA A 28 -28.58 -3.65 -0.30
CA ALA A 28 -27.17 -3.41 0.01
C ALA A 28 -26.82 -3.80 1.45
N LEU A 29 -27.66 -3.44 2.43
CA LEU A 29 -27.49 -3.83 3.83
C LEU A 29 -27.51 -5.36 4.00
N LYS A 30 -28.41 -6.04 3.30
CA LYS A 30 -28.54 -7.51 3.34
C LYS A 30 -27.29 -8.18 2.78
N MET A 31 -26.85 -7.79 1.58
CA MET A 31 -25.65 -8.33 0.94
C MET A 31 -24.38 -8.10 1.77
N LEU A 32 -24.24 -6.91 2.37
CA LEU A 32 -23.08 -6.59 3.21
C LEU A 32 -23.09 -7.36 4.55
N LYS A 33 -24.27 -7.59 5.14
CA LYS A 33 -24.43 -8.47 6.31
C LYS A 33 -24.10 -9.92 5.98
N GLU A 34 -24.56 -10.43 4.83
CA GLU A 34 -24.24 -11.79 4.36
C GLU A 34 -22.74 -11.99 4.14
N LYS A 35 -22.02 -10.94 3.74
CA LYS A 35 -20.55 -10.91 3.65
C LYS A 35 -19.85 -10.82 5.01
N GLY A 36 -20.58 -10.84 6.13
CA GLY A 36 -20.02 -10.76 7.48
C GLY A 36 -19.41 -9.39 7.81
N LEU A 37 -19.89 -8.32 7.18
CA LEU A 37 -19.40 -6.96 7.37
C LEU A 37 -20.31 -6.17 8.32
N LEU A 38 -19.72 -5.55 9.34
CA LEU A 38 -20.41 -4.62 10.24
C LEU A 38 -20.36 -3.22 9.65
N ILE A 39 -21.48 -2.76 9.10
CA ILE A 39 -21.58 -1.48 8.39
C ILE A 39 -21.52 -0.32 9.39
N ILE A 40 -20.55 0.57 9.19
CA ILE A 40 -20.37 1.82 9.95
C ILE A 40 -21.05 2.97 9.23
N GLU A 41 -20.98 2.99 7.90
CA GLU A 41 -21.50 4.05 7.07
C GLU A 41 -21.96 3.48 5.71
N LEU A 42 -23.11 3.94 5.22
CA LEU A 42 -23.69 3.54 3.94
C LEU A 42 -24.30 4.76 3.26
N SER A 43 -23.81 5.11 2.08
CA SER A 43 -24.23 6.27 1.29
C SER A 43 -24.59 5.85 -0.13
N GLU A 44 -25.78 6.26 -0.59
CA GLU A 44 -26.27 6.02 -1.94
C GLU A 44 -25.69 7.06 -2.90
N GLN A 45 -25.05 6.62 -3.97
CA GLN A 45 -24.51 7.51 -5.00
C GLN A 45 -25.44 7.49 -6.22
N LYS A 46 -26.01 8.66 -6.54
CA LYS A 46 -26.99 8.85 -7.62
C LYS A 46 -26.36 9.00 -9.02
N GLU A 47 -25.03 9.09 -9.13
CA GLU A 47 -24.34 9.30 -10.41
C GLU A 47 -23.59 8.07 -10.93
N HIS A 48 -23.52 8.02 -12.27
CA HIS A 48 -23.07 6.93 -13.15
C HIS A 48 -22.28 5.80 -12.46
N PRO A 49 -22.74 4.54 -12.54
CA PRO A 49 -22.10 3.39 -11.91
C PRO A 49 -20.62 3.23 -12.26
N MET A 50 -20.20 3.66 -13.46
CA MET A 50 -18.81 3.56 -13.90
C MET A 50 -17.93 4.72 -13.40
N ALA A 51 -18.46 5.95 -13.36
CA ALA A 51 -17.72 7.14 -12.91
C ALA A 51 -17.48 7.12 -11.40
N SER A 52 -18.49 6.71 -10.63
CA SER A 52 -18.36 6.47 -9.20
C SER A 52 -17.38 5.33 -8.91
N VAL A 53 -17.33 4.31 -9.79
CA VAL A 53 -16.38 3.21 -9.67
C VAL A 53 -14.92 3.63 -9.89
N ILE A 54 -14.68 4.40 -10.95
CA ILE A 54 -13.35 4.93 -11.27
C ILE A 54 -12.90 5.96 -10.21
N SER A 55 -13.83 6.78 -9.69
CA SER A 55 -13.54 7.74 -8.63
C SER A 55 -13.08 7.08 -7.33
N TRP A 56 -13.71 5.99 -6.87
CA TRP A 56 -13.25 5.29 -5.67
C TRP A 56 -11.95 4.53 -5.91
N ALA A 57 -11.75 3.98 -7.11
CA ALA A 57 -10.49 3.32 -7.44
C ALA A 57 -9.34 4.31 -7.32
N ASN A 58 -9.52 5.53 -7.83
CA ASN A 58 -8.54 6.61 -7.68
C ASN A 58 -8.39 7.11 -6.25
N GLU A 59 -9.48 7.25 -5.48
CA GLU A 59 -9.45 7.69 -4.08
C GLU A 59 -8.75 6.65 -3.18
N ALA A 60 -9.08 5.38 -3.34
CA ALA A 60 -8.39 4.27 -2.69
C ALA A 60 -6.92 4.20 -3.11
N PHE A 61 -6.63 4.32 -4.41
CA PHE A 61 -5.26 4.33 -4.94
C PHE A 61 -4.43 5.47 -4.35
N ASN A 62 -5.03 6.65 -4.15
CA ASN A 62 -4.37 7.80 -3.52
C ASN A 62 -4.08 7.56 -2.03
N ILE A 63 -4.97 6.86 -1.30
CA ILE A 63 -4.73 6.42 0.08
C ILE A 63 -3.59 5.40 0.17
N PHE A 64 -3.44 4.54 -0.84
CA PHE A 64 -2.36 3.54 -0.89
C PHE A 64 -1.03 4.09 -1.41
N ARG A 65 -0.98 5.31 -1.94
CA ARG A 65 0.24 5.94 -2.46
C ARG A 65 0.94 6.75 -1.36
N PRO A 66 2.18 6.41 -0.99
CA PRO A 66 2.95 7.23 -0.06
C PRO A 66 3.18 8.65 -0.61
N LYS A 67 3.18 9.63 0.29
CA LYS A 67 3.55 11.03 0.00
C LYS A 67 5.08 11.20 0.02
N ALA A 68 5.57 12.31 -0.52
CA ALA A 68 7.02 12.60 -0.59
C ALA A 68 7.74 12.47 0.76
N ASN A 69 7.14 12.98 1.84
CA ASN A 69 7.69 12.88 3.19
C ASN A 69 7.82 11.41 3.67
N HIS A 70 6.89 10.53 3.29
CA HIS A 70 6.96 9.11 3.64
C HIS A 70 8.15 8.42 2.98
N TYR A 71 8.43 8.73 1.71
CA TYR A 71 9.63 8.24 1.01
C TYR A 71 10.91 8.77 1.66
N ALA A 72 10.97 10.08 1.93
CA ALA A 72 12.15 10.69 2.54
C ALA A 72 12.51 10.05 3.87
N ILE A 73 11.52 9.79 4.74
CA ILE A 73 11.73 9.10 6.01
C ILE A 73 12.17 7.64 5.77
N PHE A 74 11.49 6.92 4.88
CA PHE A 74 11.80 5.52 4.58
C PHE A 74 13.24 5.34 4.08
N PHE A 75 13.66 6.09 3.06
CA PHE A 75 15.00 5.98 2.48
C PHE A 75 16.08 6.51 3.42
N ARG A 76 15.82 7.58 4.18
CA ARG A 76 16.77 8.06 5.20
C ARG A 76 17.01 6.99 6.27
N SER A 77 15.96 6.36 6.77
CA SER A 77 16.09 5.29 7.77
C SER A 77 16.79 4.06 7.19
N LEU A 78 16.53 3.70 5.92
CA LEU A 78 17.25 2.64 5.22
C LEU A 78 18.74 2.95 5.10
N SER A 79 19.09 4.10 4.54
CA SER A 79 20.47 4.58 4.39
C SER A 79 21.18 4.64 5.75
N THR A 80 20.55 5.21 6.78
CA THR A 80 21.13 5.29 8.14
C THR A 80 21.44 3.89 8.70
N ALA A 81 20.53 2.94 8.55
CA ALA A 81 20.73 1.57 9.02
C ALA A 81 21.88 0.88 8.28
N LEU A 82 21.91 1.01 6.95
CA LEU A 82 22.97 0.43 6.12
C LEU A 82 24.34 1.06 6.43
N SER A 83 24.43 2.39 6.55
CA SER A 83 25.66 3.09 6.94
C SER A 83 26.11 2.75 8.37
N ALA A 84 25.18 2.34 9.25
CA ALA A 84 25.50 1.83 10.58
C ALA A 84 26.02 0.37 10.57
N GLY A 85 26.15 -0.25 9.39
CA GLY A 85 26.63 -1.61 9.21
C GLY A 85 25.56 -2.68 9.33
N MET A 86 24.27 -2.31 9.41
CA MET A 86 23.19 -3.28 9.37
C MET A 86 23.13 -3.93 8.00
N THR A 87 22.85 -5.23 7.97
CA THR A 87 22.56 -5.94 6.73
C THR A 87 21.26 -5.40 6.10
N SER A 88 21.08 -5.61 4.79
CA SER A 88 19.84 -5.25 4.10
C SER A 88 18.62 -5.94 4.73
N TYR A 89 18.78 -7.17 5.21
CA TYR A 89 17.75 -7.88 5.95
C TYR A 89 17.32 -7.14 7.23
N GLU A 90 18.28 -6.78 8.09
CA GLU A 90 18.00 -6.12 9.38
C GLU A 90 17.39 -4.73 9.17
N ALA A 91 17.89 -3.97 8.20
CA ALA A 91 17.35 -2.66 7.85
C ALA A 91 15.90 -2.75 7.36
N LEU A 92 15.58 -3.73 6.50
CA LEU A 92 14.23 -3.97 6.01
C LEU A 92 13.30 -4.55 7.09
N ASP A 93 13.82 -5.37 8.00
CA ASP A 93 13.06 -5.87 9.15
C ASP A 93 12.64 -4.72 10.06
N MET A 94 13.57 -3.82 10.41
CA MET A 94 13.28 -2.60 11.14
C MET A 94 12.18 -1.78 10.42
N LEU A 95 12.35 -1.49 9.13
CA LEU A 95 11.40 -0.70 8.35
C LEU A 95 10.03 -1.38 8.19
N SER A 96 9.96 -2.71 8.24
CA SER A 96 8.68 -3.44 8.20
C SER A 96 7.78 -3.07 9.37
N THR A 97 8.35 -2.64 10.50
CA THR A 97 7.62 -2.22 11.69
C THR A 97 7.51 -0.71 11.81
N SER A 98 8.55 0.05 11.45
CA SER A 98 8.67 1.49 11.72
C SER A 98 8.31 2.41 10.55
N ALA A 99 8.19 1.92 9.31
CA ALA A 99 7.98 2.79 8.15
C ALA A 99 6.69 3.62 8.26
N PRO A 100 6.67 4.90 7.81
CA PRO A 100 5.59 5.84 8.06
C PRO A 100 4.30 5.54 7.28
N HIS A 101 4.35 4.63 6.31
CA HIS A 101 3.22 4.32 5.44
C HIS A 101 3.00 2.81 5.31
N ARG A 102 1.72 2.39 5.34
CA ARG A 102 1.35 0.97 5.26
C ARG A 102 1.90 0.26 4.02
N SER A 103 1.88 0.93 2.87
CA SER A 103 2.41 0.36 1.63
C SER A 103 3.93 0.18 1.69
N LEU A 104 4.66 1.13 2.31
CA LEU A 104 6.11 1.01 2.50
C LEU A 104 6.48 -0.08 3.52
N LYS A 105 5.69 -0.24 4.60
CA LYS A 105 5.82 -1.39 5.51
C LYS A 105 5.67 -2.72 4.78
N LYS A 106 4.67 -2.81 3.87
CA LYS A 106 4.44 -4.00 3.07
C LYS A 106 5.64 -4.30 2.15
N VAL A 107 6.19 -3.28 1.49
CA VAL A 107 7.39 -3.42 0.66
C VAL A 107 8.56 -3.92 1.51
N ALA A 108 8.83 -3.32 2.67
CA ALA A 108 9.93 -3.75 3.55
C ALA A 108 9.75 -5.18 4.07
N MET A 109 8.51 -5.59 4.38
CA MET A 109 8.20 -6.94 4.80
C MET A 109 8.43 -7.99 3.70
N GLU A 110 8.15 -7.68 2.44
CA GLU A 110 8.56 -8.54 1.32
C GLU A 110 10.08 -8.48 1.10
N GLY A 111 10.65 -7.27 1.22
CA GLY A 111 12.07 -7.01 1.06
C GLY A 111 12.96 -7.85 1.96
N LYS A 112 12.64 -7.96 3.25
CA LYS A 112 13.42 -8.83 4.14
C LYS A 112 13.36 -10.31 3.73
N GLN A 113 12.23 -10.79 3.19
CA GLN A 113 12.12 -12.19 2.76
C GLN A 113 12.95 -12.49 1.51
N ILE A 114 13.02 -11.52 0.59
CA ILE A 114 13.75 -11.70 -0.66
C ILE A 114 15.24 -11.36 -0.54
N ALA A 115 15.62 -10.51 0.42
CA ALA A 115 17.02 -10.20 0.73
C ALA A 115 17.78 -11.46 1.19
N VAL A 116 17.12 -12.32 1.98
CA VAL A 116 17.65 -13.65 2.36
C VAL A 116 17.90 -14.54 1.13
N ARG A 117 17.14 -14.33 0.04
CA ARG A 117 17.25 -15.09 -1.21
C ARG A 117 18.25 -14.47 -2.20
N GLY A 118 18.93 -13.38 -1.83
CA GLY A 118 19.87 -12.67 -2.70
C GLY A 118 19.23 -11.93 -3.87
N ILE A 119 17.92 -11.67 -3.82
CA ILE A 119 17.23 -10.88 -4.85
C ILE A 119 17.48 -9.39 -4.57
N SER A 120 17.73 -8.62 -5.64
CA SER A 120 18.00 -7.19 -5.53
C SER A 120 16.77 -6.37 -5.08
N LEU A 121 17.03 -5.26 -4.39
CA LEU A 121 16.02 -4.28 -3.99
C LEU A 121 15.45 -3.54 -5.20
N SER A 122 16.25 -3.29 -6.24
CA SER A 122 15.76 -2.75 -7.51
C SER A 122 14.71 -3.66 -8.14
N ASP A 123 14.91 -4.98 -8.13
CA ASP A 123 13.91 -5.95 -8.61
C ASP A 123 12.64 -5.97 -7.76
N LEU A 124 12.79 -5.86 -6.44
CA LEU A 124 11.63 -5.72 -5.55
C LEU A 124 10.84 -4.46 -5.87
N PHE A 125 11.49 -3.30 -5.89
CA PHE A 125 10.82 -2.02 -6.11
C PHE A 125 10.17 -1.99 -7.49
N ARG A 126 10.74 -2.70 -8.47
CA ARG A 126 10.16 -2.91 -9.81
C ARG A 126 8.85 -3.70 -9.79
N ARG A 127 8.56 -4.52 -8.77
CA ARG A 127 7.22 -5.13 -8.54
C ARG A 127 6.20 -4.10 -8.04
N TYR A 128 6.67 -2.99 -7.48
CA TYR A 128 5.90 -1.92 -6.87
C TYR A 128 5.96 -0.62 -7.69
N ARG A 129 5.97 -0.66 -9.03
CA ARG A 129 6.03 0.55 -9.91
C ARG A 129 4.90 1.56 -9.70
N HIS A 130 3.78 1.12 -9.15
CA HIS A 130 2.65 2.00 -8.81
C HIS A 130 2.93 2.86 -7.56
N ILE A 131 3.90 2.44 -6.74
CA ILE A 131 4.40 3.14 -5.54
C ILE A 131 5.67 3.90 -5.92
N PHE A 132 6.71 3.20 -6.37
CA PHE A 132 8.01 3.80 -6.63
C PHE A 132 8.09 4.44 -8.01
N PRO A 133 8.39 5.75 -8.10
CA PRO A 133 8.71 6.40 -9.36
C PRO A 133 9.92 5.76 -10.06
N GLN A 134 10.00 5.90 -11.38
CA GLN A 134 11.10 5.31 -12.17
C GLN A 134 12.49 5.74 -11.68
N PHE A 135 12.68 7.00 -11.28
CA PHE A 135 13.96 7.47 -10.78
C PHE A 135 14.43 6.71 -9.52
N VAL A 136 13.50 6.27 -8.66
CA VAL A 136 13.85 5.47 -7.47
C VAL A 136 14.41 4.12 -7.87
N LEU A 137 13.82 3.49 -8.90
CA LEU A 137 14.30 2.21 -9.42
C LEU A 137 15.73 2.36 -9.96
N SER A 138 15.96 3.38 -10.79
CA SER A 138 17.27 3.66 -11.38
C SER A 138 18.34 3.99 -10.34
N LEU A 139 18.02 4.79 -9.32
CA LEU A 139 18.96 5.11 -8.24
C LEU A 139 19.28 3.89 -7.36
N THR A 140 18.27 3.08 -7.07
CA THR A 140 18.47 1.85 -6.28
C THR A 140 19.36 0.88 -7.05
N GLU A 141 19.08 0.66 -8.33
CA GLU A 141 19.87 -0.22 -9.21
C GLU A 141 21.34 0.24 -9.30
N ALA A 142 21.59 1.53 -9.53
CA ALA A 142 22.93 2.09 -9.54
C ALA A 142 23.64 1.98 -8.16
N GLY A 143 22.90 2.16 -7.07
CA GLY A 143 23.41 1.98 -5.70
C GLY A 143 23.79 0.54 -5.39
N GLU A 144 22.99 -0.42 -5.85
CA GLU A 144 23.26 -1.85 -5.68
C GLU A 144 24.48 -2.28 -6.50
N GLU A 145 24.55 -1.88 -7.77
CA GLU A 145 25.65 -2.23 -8.67
C GLU A 145 26.99 -1.62 -8.19
N SER A 146 26.96 -0.39 -7.66
CA SER A 146 28.15 0.26 -7.12
C SER A 146 28.50 -0.19 -5.69
N GLY A 147 27.64 -0.97 -5.03
CA GLY A 147 27.80 -1.36 -3.63
C GLY A 147 27.67 -0.19 -2.63
N ARG A 148 27.04 0.92 -3.05
CA ARG A 148 26.92 2.17 -2.30
C ARG A 148 25.45 2.52 -2.03
N LEU A 149 24.63 1.51 -1.77
CA LEU A 149 23.19 1.68 -1.53
C LEU A 149 22.88 2.61 -0.35
N ASP A 150 23.80 2.74 0.58
CA ASP A 150 23.71 3.62 1.74
C ASP A 150 23.94 5.11 1.40
N HIS A 151 24.44 5.41 0.19
CA HIS A 151 24.75 6.77 -0.30
C HIS A 151 23.78 7.31 -1.36
N VAL A 152 22.76 6.55 -1.76
CA VAL A 152 21.71 6.94 -2.72
C VAL A 152 20.34 7.04 -2.07
#